data_AF-A0A6I5CSB0-F1
#
_entry.id   AF-A0A6I5CSB0-F1
#
_cell.length_a   1.000
_cell.length_b   1.000
_cell.length_c   1.000
_cell.angle_alpha   90.00
_cell.angle_beta   90.00
_cell.angle_gamma   90.00
#
_symmetry.space_group_name_H-M   'P 1'
#
loop_
_entity.id
_entity.type
_entity.pdbx_description
1 polymer ?
#
loop_
_entity_poly.entity_id
_entity_poly.type
_entity_poly.pdbx_seq_one_letter_code
_entity_poly.pdbx_strand_id
1 'polypeptide(L)'
;MTQHHTGGLYERFLRGLALSADRPALRIGAETTTYRDLHQQALTWAGSLGGARTVGVLAGKTVTAYAGILGALYAGATVVPLHPDFPAARTRHMLELSGATAVIADER
;
A
#
# COMPACT_ATOMS: atom_id res chain seq x y z
N MET A 1 -27.65 -1.10 18.48
CA MET A 1 -27.13 -2.21 17.67
C MET A 1 -25.91 -1.68 16.95
N THR A 2 -24.72 -1.98 17.46
CA THR A 2 -23.45 -1.38 17.02
C THR A 2 -23.16 -1.87 15.60
N GLN A 3 -23.13 -0.95 14.63
CA GLN A 3 -22.75 -1.24 13.24
C GLN A 3 -21.28 -1.70 13.22
N HIS A 4 -21.05 -3.00 13.24
CA HIS A 4 -19.75 -3.56 12.90
C HIS A 4 -19.48 -3.21 11.43
N HIS A 5 -18.47 -2.38 11.17
CA HIS A 5 -17.99 -2.14 9.81
C HIS A 5 -17.31 -3.43 9.34
N THR A 6 -18.04 -4.28 8.62
CA THR A 6 -17.57 -5.56 8.05
C THR A 6 -16.57 -5.40 6.89
N GLY A 7 -16.16 -4.17 6.57
CA GLY A 7 -15.32 -3.87 5.42
C GLY A 7 -13.83 -3.78 5.73
N GLY A 8 -12.98 -4.29 4.84
CA GLY A 8 -11.53 -4.12 4.90
C GLY A 8 -11.12 -2.64 4.80
N LEU A 9 -9.94 -2.26 5.31
CA LEU A 9 -9.46 -0.86 5.29
C LEU A 9 -9.48 -0.25 3.88
N TYR A 10 -9.12 -1.04 2.87
CA TYR A 10 -9.07 -0.62 1.47
C TYR A 10 -10.45 -0.31 0.87
N GLU A 11 -11.56 -0.79 1.46
CA GLU A 11 -12.91 -0.48 0.98
C GLU A 11 -13.26 1.00 1.18
N ARG A 12 -12.67 1.67 2.18
CA ARG A 12 -12.81 3.12 2.33
C ARG A 12 -12.23 3.86 1.14
N PHE A 13 -11.12 3.37 0.59
CA PHE A 13 -10.54 3.92 -0.63
C PHE A 13 -11.43 3.63 -1.84
N LEU A 14 -11.94 2.41 -1.98
CA LEU A 14 -12.86 2.04 -3.08
C LEU A 14 -14.15 2.88 -3.08
N ARG A 15 -14.66 3.25 -1.91
CA ARG A 15 -15.79 4.18 -1.81
C ARG A 15 -15.47 5.56 -2.39
N GLY A 16 -14.27 6.10 -2.10
CA GLY A 16 -13.81 7.36 -2.69
C GLY A 16 -13.63 7.27 -4.21
N LEU A 17 -13.07 6.16 -4.69
CA LEU A 17 -12.92 5.85 -6.10
C LEU A 17 -14.28 5.84 -6.82
N ALA A 18 -15.29 5.17 -6.25
CA ALA A 18 -16.63 5.09 -6.84
C ALA A 18 -17.33 6.45 -6.94
N LEU A 19 -17.06 7.35 -5.99
CA LEU A 19 -17.67 8.69 -5.96
C LEU A 19 -16.98 9.67 -6.90
N SER A 20 -15.66 9.54 -7.10
CA SER A 20 -14.88 10.55 -7.81
C SER A 20 -13.54 10.02 -8.31
N ALA A 21 -13.58 9.11 -9.28
CA ALA A 21 -12.39 8.42 -9.81
C ALA A 21 -11.30 9.37 -10.34
N ASP A 22 -11.69 10.46 -11.00
CA ASP A 22 -10.73 11.38 -11.64
C ASP A 22 -10.31 12.53 -10.70
N ARG A 23 -10.75 12.52 -9.42
CA ARG A 23 -10.28 13.49 -8.42
C ARG A 23 -8.95 13.05 -7.81
N PRO A 24 -8.15 14.01 -7.30
CA PRO A 24 -6.93 13.71 -6.55
C PRO A 24 -7.19 12.78 -5.36
N ALA A 25 -6.50 11.64 -5.32
CA ALA A 25 -6.39 10.79 -4.13
C ALA A 25 -5.16 11.16 -3.29
N LEU A 26 -4.06 11.53 -3.96
CA LEU A 26 -2.82 11.94 -3.33
C LEU A 26 -2.30 13.23 -3.95
N ARG A 27 -1.70 14.06 -3.11
CA ARG A 27 -0.89 15.22 -3.50
C ARG A 27 0.42 15.16 -2.72
N ILE A 28 1.52 14.96 -3.42
CA ILE A 28 2.85 14.80 -2.84
C ILE A 28 3.77 15.80 -3.55
N GLY A 29 4.13 16.87 -2.85
CA GLY A 29 4.82 17.99 -3.48
C GLY A 29 3.97 18.60 -4.60
N ALA A 30 4.54 18.66 -5.81
CA ALA A 30 3.86 19.14 -7.01
C ALA A 30 3.06 18.05 -7.74
N GLU A 31 3.29 16.78 -7.41
CA GLU A 31 2.63 15.66 -8.08
C GLU A 31 1.25 15.40 -7.51
N THR A 32 0.33 15.06 -8.40
CA THR A 32 -1.05 14.71 -8.06
C THR A 32 -1.40 13.40 -8.74
N THR A 33 -1.90 12.44 -7.97
CA THR A 33 -2.35 11.14 -8.47
C THR A 33 -3.85 11.03 -8.23
N THR A 34 -4.60 10.68 -9.28
CA THR A 34 -6.06 10.50 -9.16
C THR A 34 -6.39 9.19 -8.43
N TYR A 35 -7.64 9.03 -7.97
CA TYR A 35 -8.12 7.76 -7.45
C TYR A 35 -7.97 6.63 -8.49
N ARG A 36 -8.28 6.91 -9.76
CA ARG A 36 -8.17 5.96 -10.86
C ARG A 36 -6.74 5.47 -11.04
N ASP A 37 -5.78 6.39 -11.15
CA ASP A 37 -4.38 6.03 -11.42
C ASP A 37 -3.78 5.26 -10.24
N LEU A 38 -4.07 5.71 -9.02
CA LEU A 38 -3.60 5.03 -7.81
C LEU A 38 -4.18 3.61 -7.70
N HIS A 39 -5.46 3.45 -8.03
CA HIS A 39 -6.13 2.15 -8.04
C HIS A 39 -5.54 1.20 -9.07
N GLN A 40 -5.28 1.68 -10.29
CA GLN A 40 -4.68 0.88 -11.35
C GLN A 40 -3.28 0.39 -10.95
N GLN A 41 -2.44 1.28 -10.43
CA GLN A 41 -1.11 0.92 -9.94
C GLN A 41 -1.18 -0.14 -8.82
N ALA A 42 -2.08 0.05 -7.84
CA ALA A 42 -2.27 -0.89 -6.75
C ALA A 42 -2.75 -2.27 -7.24
N LEU A 43 -3.64 -2.34 -8.23
CA LEU A 43 -4.08 -3.61 -8.84
C LEU A 43 -2.94 -4.33 -9.54
N THR A 44 -2.12 -3.62 -10.31
CA THR A 44 -0.95 -4.20 -10.99
C THR A 44 0.01 -4.84 -9.99
N TRP A 45 0.26 -4.18 -8.86
CA TRP A 45 1.11 -4.73 -7.81
C TRP A 45 0.45 -5.88 -7.06
N ALA A 46 -0.83 -5.77 -6.72
CA ALA A 46 -1.59 -6.86 -6.11
C ALA A 46 -1.51 -8.16 -6.92
N GLY A 47 -1.69 -8.06 -8.25
CA GLY A 47 -1.57 -9.20 -9.16
C GLY A 47 -0.16 -9.81 -9.21
N SER A 48 0.87 -9.01 -8.97
CA SER A 48 2.28 -9.46 -8.99
C SER A 48 2.74 -10.11 -7.69
N LEU A 49 2.00 -9.98 -6.58
CA LEU A 49 2.41 -10.46 -5.26
C LEU A 49 2.26 -11.98 -5.05
N GLY A 50 1.67 -12.71 -6.00
CA GLY A 50 1.76 -14.18 -6.09
C GLY A 50 1.32 -14.96 -4.84
N GLY A 51 0.41 -14.41 -4.02
CA GLY A 51 -0.05 -15.04 -2.78
C GLY A 51 0.79 -14.74 -1.53
N ALA A 52 1.66 -13.73 -1.56
CA ALA A 52 2.36 -13.25 -0.37
C ALA A 52 1.36 -12.91 0.76
N ARG A 53 1.56 -13.50 1.94
CA ARG A 53 0.68 -13.27 3.12
C ARG A 53 1.07 -12.03 3.91
N THR A 54 2.34 -11.65 3.84
CA THR A 54 2.91 -10.46 4.49
C THR A 54 3.84 -9.78 3.50
N VAL A 55 3.64 -8.47 3.30
CA VAL A 55 4.37 -7.66 2.33
C VAL A 55 5.00 -6.47 3.03
N GLY A 56 6.32 -6.33 2.91
CA GLY A 56 7.03 -5.13 3.32
C GLY A 56 6.80 -4.01 2.31
N VAL A 57 6.52 -2.80 2.79
CA VAL A 57 6.49 -1.60 1.95
C VAL A 57 7.60 -0.68 2.46
N LEU A 58 8.73 -0.70 1.76
CA LEU A 58 9.92 0.09 2.07
C LEU A 58 9.96 1.33 1.17
N ALA A 59 9.29 2.38 1.62
CA ALA A 59 9.17 3.61 0.83
C ALA A 59 8.95 4.82 1.74
N GLY A 60 9.34 6.00 1.26
CA GLY A 60 9.07 7.26 1.93
C GLY A 60 7.62 7.72 1.77
N LYS A 61 7.35 9.02 1.91
CA LYS A 61 6.04 9.59 1.56
C LYS A 61 5.91 9.76 0.03
N THR A 62 5.90 8.66 -0.70
CA THR A 62 5.86 8.60 -2.17
C THR A 62 4.58 7.93 -2.65
N VAL A 63 4.24 8.09 -3.94
CA VAL A 63 3.11 7.37 -4.56
C VAL A 63 3.28 5.86 -4.36
N THR A 64 4.52 5.36 -4.44
CA THR A 64 4.86 3.96 -4.19
C THR A 64 4.48 3.47 -2.80
N ALA A 65 4.67 4.26 -1.75
CA ALA A 65 4.24 3.84 -0.42
C ALA A 65 2.72 3.61 -0.34
N TYR A 66 1.94 4.57 -0.84
CA TYR A 66 0.49 4.51 -0.76
C TYR A 66 -0.11 3.47 -1.71
N ALA A 67 0.40 3.38 -2.95
CA ALA A 67 0.03 2.33 -3.90
C ALA A 67 0.44 0.93 -3.39
N GLY A 68 1.58 0.82 -2.71
CA GLY A 68 2.11 -0.44 -2.16
C GLY A 68 1.26 -0.95 -1.01
N ILE A 69 0.85 -0.06 -0.11
CA ILE A 69 -0.10 -0.39 0.96
C ILE A 69 -1.42 -0.88 0.35
N LEU A 70 -1.99 -0.16 -0.62
CA LEU A 70 -3.24 -0.58 -1.27
C LEU A 70 -3.08 -1.90 -2.01
N GLY A 71 -1.99 -2.10 -2.75
CA GLY A 71 -1.73 -3.33 -3.50
C GLY A 71 -1.60 -4.55 -2.59
N ALA A 72 -0.90 -4.42 -1.47
CA ALA A 72 -0.80 -5.49 -0.47
C ALA A 72 -2.17 -5.78 0.18
N LEU A 73 -2.95 -4.75 0.53
CA LEU A 73 -4.31 -4.93 1.06
C LEU A 73 -5.25 -5.58 0.04
N TYR A 74 -5.17 -5.21 -1.24
CA TYR A 74 -5.94 -5.83 -2.33
C TYR A 74 -5.56 -7.30 -2.54
N ALA A 75 -4.29 -7.66 -2.34
CA ALA A 75 -3.84 -9.05 -2.36
C ALA A 75 -4.26 -9.84 -1.11
N GLY A 76 -4.95 -9.22 -0.15
CA GLY A 76 -5.31 -9.85 1.13
C GLY A 76 -4.12 -10.03 2.08
N ALA A 77 -3.01 -9.34 1.82
CA ALA A 77 -1.78 -9.47 2.60
C ALA A 77 -1.75 -8.49 3.78
N THR A 78 -1.04 -8.89 4.84
CA THR A 78 -0.65 -7.98 5.91
C THR A 78 0.46 -7.04 5.43
N VAL A 79 0.34 -5.75 5.74
CA VAL A 79 1.32 -4.74 5.34
C VAL A 79 2.29 -4.46 6.47
N VAL A 80 3.60 -4.45 6.17
CA VAL A 80 4.66 -4.05 7.10
C VAL A 80 5.28 -2.75 6.59
N PRO A 81 4.92 -1.59 7.15
CA PRO A 81 5.49 -0.31 6.73
C PRO A 81 6.93 -0.20 7.22
N LEU A 82 7.84 0.13 6.31
CA LEU A 82 9.27 0.29 6.56
C LEU A 82 9.71 1.63 5.99
N HIS A 83 10.53 2.38 6.75
CA HIS A 83 11.01 3.68 6.31
C HIS A 83 12.44 3.56 5.76
N PRO A 84 12.77 4.19 4.61
CA PRO A 84 14.12 4.13 4.03
C PRO A 84 15.20 4.70 4.96
N ASP A 85 14.86 5.70 5.78
CA ASP A 85 15.80 6.28 6.77
C ASP A 85 16.09 5.37 7.98
N PHE A 86 15.47 4.19 8.08
CA PHE A 86 15.84 3.23 9.12
C PHE A 86 17.19 2.58 8.82
N PRO A 87 18.03 2.31 9.84
CA PRO A 87 19.23 1.52 9.65
C PRO A 87 18.90 0.17 9.01
N ALA A 88 19.74 -0.28 8.06
CA ALA A 88 19.52 -1.54 7.34
C ALA A 88 19.29 -2.74 8.28
N ALA A 89 19.98 -2.78 9.43
CA ALA A 89 19.81 -3.82 10.45
C ALA A 89 18.38 -3.81 11.05
N ARG A 90 17.78 -2.64 11.24
CA ARG A 90 16.40 -2.51 11.75
C ARG A 90 15.39 -3.00 10.71
N THR A 91 15.56 -2.59 9.45
CA THR A 91 14.70 -3.04 8.34
C THR A 91 14.77 -4.56 8.19
N ARG A 92 15.98 -5.12 8.20
CA ARG A 92 16.20 -6.58 8.16
C ARG A 92 15.49 -7.29 9.31
N HIS A 93 15.67 -6.81 10.53
CA HIS A 93 15.05 -7.39 11.71
C HIS A 93 13.51 -7.37 11.63
N MET A 94 12.91 -6.27 11.14
CA MET A 94 11.45 -6.18 10.98
C MET A 94 10.92 -7.13 9.90
N LEU A 95 11.65 -7.29 8.78
CA LEU A 95 11.29 -8.25 7.73
C LEU A 95 11.33 -9.69 8.25
N GLU A 96 12.38 -10.04 8.99
CA GLU A 96 12.54 -11.36 9.62
C GLU A 96 11.42 -11.65 10.64
N LEU A 97 11.14 -10.71 11.55
CA LEU A 97 10.09 -10.86 12.57
C LEU A 97 8.69 -10.97 11.97
N SER A 98 8.42 -10.26 10.88
CA SER A 98 7.10 -10.25 10.24
C SER A 98 6.85 -11.43 9.30
N GLY A 99 7.92 -12.15 8.92
CA GLY A 99 7.84 -13.22 7.93
C GLY A 99 7.44 -12.71 6.54
N ALA A 100 7.80 -11.47 6.19
CA ALA A 100 7.50 -10.89 4.89
C ALA A 100 8.18 -11.70 3.77
N THR A 101 7.40 -12.14 2.78
CA THR A 101 7.90 -12.93 1.64
C THR A 101 8.01 -12.12 0.35
N ALA A 102 7.58 -10.86 0.38
CA ALA A 102 7.70 -9.91 -0.71
C ALA A 102 7.93 -8.50 -0.16
N VAL A 103 8.60 -7.65 -0.93
CA VAL A 103 8.84 -6.25 -0.61
C VAL A 103 8.52 -5.40 -1.84
N ILE A 104 7.77 -4.32 -1.62
CA ILE A 104 7.59 -3.21 -2.57
C ILE A 104 8.49 -2.07 -2.08
N ALA A 105 9.34 -1.54 -2.95
CA ALA A 105 10.24 -0.44 -2.64
C ALA A 105 10.19 0.64 -3.72
N ASP A 106 10.44 1.89 -3.35
CA ASP A 106 10.73 2.95 -4.32
C ASP A 106 12.23 2.98 -4.68
N GLU A 107 12.64 3.87 -5.58
CA GLU A 107 14.01 3.95 -6.09
C GLU A 107 15.03 4.54 -5.09
N ARG A 108 14.60 4.82 -3.86
CA ARG A 108 15.42 5.49 -2.83
C ARG A 108 16.12 4.53 -1.88
#